data_AF-A0AAD7H700-F1
#
_entry.id   AF-A0AAD7H700-F1
#
_cell.length_a   1.000
_cell.length_b   1.000
_cell.length_c   1.000
_cell.angle_alpha   90.00
_cell.angle_beta   90.00
_cell.angle_gamma   90.00
#
_symmetry.space_group_name_H-M   'P 1'
#
loop_
_entity.id
_entity.type
_entity.pdbx_description
1 polymer ?
#
loop_
_entity_poly.entity_id
_entity_poly.type
_entity_poly.pdbx_seq_one_letter_code
_entity_poly.pdbx_strand_id
1 'polypeptide(L)'
;QRKHQTCTRCLTIKYPGPPGSPLNHKKACCSDGFKSKLTDDIVAPWPLPTGIFSNGTHFHPLLFLAQVREIYDRLIIDHVKREDLSLEHDAFLKLLEARLVV
;
A
#
# COMPACT_ATOMS: atom_id res chain seq x y z
N GLN A 1 -31.96 -2.69 2.80
CA GLN A 1 -30.70 -2.65 2.04
C GLN A 1 -29.58 -3.25 2.88
N ARG A 2 -28.69 -4.08 2.31
CA ARG A 2 -27.47 -4.52 3.02
C ARG A 2 -26.48 -3.36 3.05
N LYS A 3 -25.87 -3.08 4.21
CA LYS A 3 -24.86 -2.02 4.37
C LYS A 3 -23.65 -2.35 3.49
N HIS A 4 -23.24 -1.39 2.66
CA HIS A 4 -22.01 -1.51 1.87
C HIS A 4 -20.82 -1.74 2.81
N GLN A 5 -19.96 -2.68 2.44
CA GLN A 5 -18.74 -2.97 3.20
C GLN A 5 -17.70 -1.92 2.82
N THR A 6 -17.23 -1.13 3.78
CA THR A 6 -16.18 -0.12 3.58
C THR A 6 -14.84 -0.65 4.11
N CYS A 7 -13.76 -0.40 3.37
CA CYS A 7 -12.42 -0.71 3.83
C CYS A 7 -12.00 0.29 4.91
N THR A 8 -11.57 -0.19 6.07
CA THR A 8 -11.13 0.69 7.17
C THR A 8 -9.80 1.39 6.89
N ARG A 9 -9.02 0.91 5.93
CA ARG A 9 -7.69 1.47 5.60
C ARG A 9 -7.74 2.54 4.51
N CYS A 10 -8.43 2.29 3.40
CA CYS A 10 -8.55 3.26 2.29
C CYS A 10 -9.89 3.99 2.26
N LEU A 11 -10.81 3.68 3.17
CA LEU A 11 -12.14 4.32 3.29
C LEU A 11 -13.06 4.17 2.06
N THR A 12 -12.72 3.28 1.12
CA THR A 12 -13.52 3.02 -0.09
C THR A 12 -14.44 1.81 0.06
N ILE A 13 -15.45 1.71 -0.83
CA ILE A 13 -16.35 0.56 -0.91
C ILE A 13 -15.55 -0.67 -1.35
N LYS A 14 -15.67 -1.79 -0.62
CA LYS A 14 -14.87 -3.00 -0.87
C LYS A 14 -15.27 -3.73 -2.14
N TYR A 15 -16.54 -3.74 -2.48
CA TYR A 15 -17.09 -4.55 -3.57
C TYR A 15 -18.01 -3.72 -4.49
N PRO A 16 -17.46 -2.72 -5.22
CA PRO A 16 -18.26 -1.87 -6.10
C PRO A 16 -18.64 -2.57 -7.42
N GLY A 17 -17.91 -3.62 -7.82
CA GLY A 17 -18.16 -4.35 -9.07
C GLY A 17 -18.77 -5.74 -8.85
N PRO A 18 -19.13 -6.44 -9.96
CA PRO A 18 -19.62 -7.82 -9.89
C PRO A 18 -18.58 -8.78 -9.28
N PRO A 19 -18.99 -9.99 -8.84
CA PRO A 19 -18.06 -11.00 -8.32
C PRO A 19 -16.88 -11.23 -9.27
N GLY A 20 -15.65 -11.19 -8.75
CA GLY A 20 -14.42 -11.33 -9.53
C GLY A 20 -13.90 -10.05 -10.21
N SER A 21 -14.61 -8.92 -10.11
CA SER A 21 -14.14 -7.65 -10.67
C SER A 21 -12.78 -7.23 -10.08
N PRO A 22 -11.83 -6.71 -10.89
CA PRO A 22 -10.57 -6.17 -10.40
C PRO A 22 -10.76 -4.91 -9.52
N LEU A 23 -11.93 -4.26 -9.58
CA LEU A 23 -12.29 -3.14 -8.70
C LEU A 23 -12.59 -3.58 -7.26
N ASN A 24 -12.85 -4.88 -7.07
CA ASN A 24 -13.17 -5.42 -5.77
C ASN A 24 -11.89 -5.66 -4.96
N HIS A 25 -11.95 -5.30 -3.69
CA HIS A 25 -10.92 -5.68 -2.73
C HIS A 25 -10.84 -7.19 -2.63
N LYS A 26 -9.62 -7.71 -2.58
CA LYS A 26 -9.40 -9.11 -2.23
C LYS A 26 -9.82 -9.35 -0.79
N LYS A 27 -10.25 -10.59 -0.48
CA LYS A 27 -10.68 -10.97 0.87
C LYS A 27 -9.59 -10.61 1.89
N ALA A 28 -9.99 -9.93 2.96
CA ALA A 28 -9.09 -9.44 4.03
C ALA A 28 -7.95 -8.49 3.60
N CYS A 29 -8.00 -7.91 2.40
CA CYS A 29 -7.00 -6.99 1.87
C CYS A 29 -7.58 -5.60 1.57
N CYS A 30 -6.72 -4.59 1.62
CA CYS A 30 -6.93 -3.25 1.08
C CYS A 30 -6.75 -3.26 -0.45
N SER A 31 -7.07 -2.15 -1.12
CA SER A 31 -6.96 -1.99 -2.58
C SER A 31 -5.52 -2.12 -3.11
N ASP A 32 -4.52 -1.77 -2.29
CA ASP A 32 -3.09 -1.91 -2.59
C ASP A 32 -2.54 -3.32 -2.24
N GLY A 33 -3.41 -4.26 -1.85
CA GLY A 33 -3.03 -5.64 -1.53
C GLY A 33 -2.53 -5.88 -0.10
N PHE A 34 -2.42 -4.84 0.72
CA PHE A 34 -2.00 -4.96 2.12
C PHE A 34 -3.12 -5.57 2.99
N LYS A 35 -2.79 -6.32 4.06
CA LYS A 35 -3.78 -6.91 4.97
C LYS A 35 -4.60 -5.84 5.71
N SER A 36 -5.93 -5.93 5.66
CA SER A 36 -6.83 -5.01 6.37
C SER A 36 -6.90 -5.28 7.88
N LYS A 37 -6.58 -6.50 8.33
CA LYS A 37 -6.49 -6.88 9.74
C LYS A 37 -5.03 -7.15 10.05
N LEU A 38 -4.36 -6.17 10.65
CA LEU A 38 -3.07 -6.37 11.30
C LEU A 38 -3.33 -6.79 12.73
N THR A 39 -2.69 -7.86 13.17
CA THR A 39 -2.46 -8.16 14.58
C THR A 39 -1.47 -7.12 15.09
N ASP A 40 -2.01 -6.11 15.77
CA ASP A 40 -1.44 -5.09 16.65
C ASP A 40 -0.19 -4.26 16.31
N ASP A 41 0.75 -4.64 15.43
CA ASP A 41 2.05 -3.93 15.54
C ASP A 41 2.28 -2.74 14.61
N ILE A 42 1.88 -2.71 13.33
CA ILE A 42 2.15 -1.55 12.47
C ILE A 42 1.09 -1.39 11.38
N VAL A 43 0.28 -0.33 11.43
CA VAL A 43 -0.60 0.08 10.32
C VAL A 43 0.26 0.72 9.23
N ALA A 44 0.49 0.00 8.14
CA ALA A 44 1.19 0.56 6.99
C ALA A 44 0.36 1.73 6.40
N PRO A 45 0.99 2.89 6.13
CA PRO A 45 0.34 4.03 5.47
C PRO A 45 -0.32 3.62 4.16
N TRP A 46 -1.36 4.35 3.75
CA TRP A 46 -2.06 4.13 2.48
C TRP A 46 -1.99 5.41 1.64
N PRO A 47 -1.91 5.32 0.30
CA PRO A 47 -1.77 4.11 -0.52
C PRO A 47 -0.35 3.57 -0.53
N LEU A 48 -0.14 2.24 -0.55
CA LEU A 48 1.18 1.69 -0.91
C LEU A 48 1.26 1.44 -2.41
N PRO A 49 2.48 1.47 -2.99
CA PRO A 49 2.71 1.00 -4.35
C PRO A 49 2.20 -0.44 -4.52
N THR A 50 1.47 -0.65 -5.61
CA THR A 50 0.84 -1.95 -5.89
C THR A 50 1.89 -3.01 -6.18
N GLY A 51 1.61 -4.26 -5.81
CA GLY A 51 2.46 -5.40 -6.16
C GLY A 51 3.50 -5.77 -5.10
N ILE A 52 3.85 -4.86 -4.18
CA ILE A 52 4.73 -5.20 -3.03
C ILE A 52 4.08 -6.27 -2.15
N PHE A 53 2.76 -6.17 -1.97
CA PHE A 53 1.96 -7.18 -1.29
C PHE A 53 0.92 -7.75 -2.25
N SER A 54 0.78 -9.07 -2.22
CA SER A 54 -0.31 -9.74 -2.93
C SER A 54 -1.09 -10.65 -2.00
N ASN A 55 -2.41 -10.57 -2.13
CA ASN A 55 -3.38 -11.33 -1.31
C ASN A 55 -3.18 -11.13 0.21
N GLY A 56 -2.48 -10.06 0.62
CA GLY A 56 -2.14 -9.79 2.01
C GLY A 56 -1.21 -10.81 2.68
N THR A 57 -0.87 -11.90 2.01
CA THR A 57 -0.11 -13.03 2.57
C THR A 57 1.27 -13.15 1.96
N HIS A 58 1.51 -12.57 0.79
CA HIS A 58 2.78 -12.67 0.08
C HIS A 58 3.39 -11.28 -0.04
N PHE A 59 4.62 -11.16 0.46
CA PHE A 59 5.50 -10.04 0.25
C PHE A 59 6.41 -10.35 -0.94
N HIS A 60 6.62 -9.37 -1.83
CA HIS A 60 7.44 -9.49 -3.03
C HIS A 60 8.73 -8.67 -2.89
N PRO A 61 9.84 -9.28 -2.43
CA PRO A 61 11.05 -8.52 -2.08
C PRO A 61 11.67 -7.77 -3.25
N LEU A 62 11.63 -8.34 -4.46
CA LEU A 62 12.19 -7.69 -5.65
C LEU A 62 11.43 -6.41 -6.02
N LEU A 63 10.09 -6.44 -5.92
CA LEU A 63 9.26 -5.26 -6.16
C LEU A 63 9.44 -4.22 -5.05
N PHE A 64 9.61 -4.67 -3.81
CA PHE A 64 9.98 -3.78 -2.71
C PHE A 64 11.31 -3.07 -2.95
N LEU A 65 12.37 -3.80 -3.32
CA LEU A 65 13.69 -3.23 -3.58
C LEU A 65 13.69 -2.32 -4.82
N ALA A 66 12.92 -2.66 -5.84
CA ALA A 66 12.70 -1.77 -6.98
C ALA A 66 12.08 -0.43 -6.53
N GLN A 67 11.12 -0.47 -5.61
CA GLN A 67 10.53 0.73 -5.05
C GLN A 67 11.51 1.55 -4.20
N VAL A 68 12.36 0.89 -3.41
CA VAL A 68 13.44 1.57 -2.66
C VAL A 68 14.36 2.32 -3.62
N ARG A 69 14.76 1.66 -4.71
CA ARG A 69 15.60 2.28 -5.74
C ARG A 69 14.90 3.47 -6.39
N GLU A 70 13.63 3.34 -6.78
CA GLU A 70 12.88 4.42 -7.40
C GLU A 70 12.79 5.65 -6.48
N ILE A 71 12.54 5.45 -5.19
CA ILE A 71 12.52 6.53 -4.20
C ILE A 71 13.89 7.20 -4.06
N TYR A 72 14.96 6.39 -4.03
CA TYR A 72 16.32 6.91 -3.99
C TYR A 72 16.63 7.77 -5.22
N ASP A 73 16.30 7.27 -6.42
CA ASP A 73 16.52 7.99 -7.67
C ASP A 73 15.76 9.32 -7.64
N ARG A 74 14.48 9.33 -7.26
CA ARG A 74 13.69 10.57 -7.17
C ARG A 74 14.24 11.59 -6.17
N LEU A 75 14.57 11.15 -4.96
CA LEU A 75 14.98 12.07 -3.88
C LEU A 75 16.44 12.53 -4.01
N ILE A 76 17.33 11.63 -4.40
CA ILE A 76 18.78 11.84 -4.33
C ILE A 76 19.36 12.21 -5.69
N ILE A 77 18.92 11.56 -6.77
CA ILE A 77 19.44 11.80 -8.12
C ILE A 77 18.69 12.94 -8.79
N ASP A 78 17.36 12.89 -8.77
CA ASP A 78 16.51 13.91 -9.43
C ASP A 78 16.24 15.13 -8.54
N HIS A 79 16.67 15.08 -7.28
CA HIS A 79 16.48 16.14 -6.29
C HIS A 79 15.01 16.58 -6.10
N VAL A 80 14.06 15.66 -6.31
CA VAL A 80 12.65 15.89 -6.01
C VAL A 80 12.49 16.05 -4.51
N LYS A 81 11.77 17.08 -4.07
CA LYS A 81 11.46 17.25 -2.66
C LYS A 81 10.45 16.21 -2.21
N ARG A 82 10.53 15.79 -0.95
CA ARG A 82 9.59 14.81 -0.38
C ARG A 82 8.12 15.26 -0.50
N GLU A 83 7.85 16.55 -0.33
CA GLU A 83 6.51 17.15 -0.48
C GLU A 83 5.92 17.01 -1.89
N ASP A 84 6.76 16.83 -2.89
CA ASP A 84 6.38 16.68 -4.30
C ASP A 84 6.31 15.19 -4.74
N LEU A 85 6.49 14.25 -3.81
CA LEU A 85 6.30 12.83 -4.09
C LEU A 85 4.82 12.48 -4.24
N SER A 86 4.53 11.38 -4.94
CA SER A 86 3.18 10.83 -4.97
C SER A 86 2.78 10.33 -3.58
N LEU A 87 1.48 10.23 -3.34
CA LEU A 87 0.96 9.69 -2.09
C LEU A 87 1.46 8.25 -1.85
N GLU A 88 1.59 7.45 -2.91
CA GLU A 88 2.16 6.10 -2.83
C GLU A 88 3.60 6.11 -2.35
N HIS A 89 4.41 7.01 -2.89
CA HIS A 89 5.83 7.12 -2.57
C HIS A 89 6.07 7.62 -1.15
N ASP A 90 5.32 8.64 -0.71
CA ASP A 90 5.41 9.12 0.67
C ASP A 90 4.93 8.07 1.68
N ALA A 91 3.84 7.37 1.39
CA ALA A 91 3.35 6.27 2.22
C ALA A 91 4.35 5.10 2.29
N PHE A 92 5.00 4.77 1.17
CA PHE A 92 6.06 3.77 1.14
C PHE A 92 7.29 4.20 1.94
N LEU A 93 7.72 5.46 1.84
CA LEU A 93 8.80 6.01 2.65
C LEU A 93 8.50 5.90 4.14
N LYS A 94 7.30 6.29 4.57
CA LYS A 94 6.86 6.15 5.97
C LYS A 94 6.87 4.70 6.44
N LEU A 95 6.48 3.75 5.57
CA LEU A 95 6.58 2.32 5.85
C LEU A 95 8.04 1.89 6.03
N LEU A 96 8.94 2.36 5.16
CA LEU A 96 10.36 2.05 5.21
C LEU A 96 11.00 2.62 6.48
N GLU A 97 10.76 3.90 6.79
CA GLU A 97 11.23 4.59 8.00
C GLU A 97 10.80 3.88 9.28
N ALA A 98 9.54 3.43 9.35
CA ALA A 98 9.03 2.68 10.51
C ALA A 98 9.68 1.29 10.71
N ARG A 99 10.45 0.81 9.72
CA ARG A 99 11.05 -0.54 9.71
C ARG A 99 12.58 -0.52 9.67
N LEU A 100 13.19 0.61 9.31
CA LEU A 100 14.62 0.79 9.39
C LEU A 100 15.01 0.99 10.86
N VAL A 101 15.84 0.07 11.36
CA VAL A 101 16.57 0.30 12.61
C VAL A 101 17.83 1.05 12.20
N VAL A 102 17.93 2.31 12.63
CA VAL A 102 19.14 3.15 12.46
C VAL A 102 19.89 3.18 13.77
#